data_AF-A0A401U1Q7-F1
#
_entry.id   AF-A0A401U1Q7-F1
#
_cell.length_a   1.000
_cell.length_b   1.000
_cell.length_c   1.000
_cell.angle_alpha   90.00
_cell.angle_beta   90.00
_cell.angle_gamma   90.00
#
_symmetry.space_group_name_H-M   'P 1'
#
loop_
_entity.id
_entity.type
_entity.pdbx_description
1 polymer ?
#
loop_
_entity_poly.entity_id
_entity_poly.type
_entity_poly.pdbx_seq_one_letter_code
_entity_poly.pdbx_strand_id
1 'polypeptide(L)'
;MALMDALGIERAVFAGYDWGGRAASIGAALWPQRCSGLVCTNGYMIQDIAHAMQPAPPEREVPLWYQYYFQLERGRAGLAANRRGIARILWSQWSPTWTFDEACFERTAVAFDNPDYVDVVIHSYRHRYGVVEGDPQYAAVQRRLDALPVITVPAI
;
A
#
# COMPACT_ATOMS: atom_id res chain seq x y z
N MET A 1 14.23 3.16 -8.86
CA MET A 1 14.26 4.62 -8.57
C MET A 1 13.93 5.46 -9.81
N ALA A 2 13.17 4.92 -10.77
CA ALA A 2 13.05 5.51 -12.11
C ALA A 2 12.52 6.94 -12.15
N LEU A 3 11.53 7.30 -11.33
CA LEU A 3 10.99 8.66 -11.28
C LEU A 3 12.03 9.68 -10.82
N MET A 4 12.78 9.36 -9.76
CA MET A 4 13.84 10.24 -9.27
C MET A 4 14.95 10.40 -10.30
N ASP A 5 15.34 9.31 -10.96
CA ASP A 5 16.36 9.34 -12.01
C ASP A 5 15.91 10.22 -13.20
N ALA A 6 14.65 10.08 -13.63
CA ALA A 6 14.07 10.89 -14.71
C ALA A 6 13.95 12.38 -14.36
N LEU A 7 13.77 12.72 -13.09
CA LEU A 7 13.69 14.09 -12.60
C LEU A 7 15.06 14.68 -12.20
N GLY A 8 16.15 13.90 -12.30
CA GLY A 8 17.49 14.33 -11.86
C GLY A 8 17.61 14.50 -10.34
N ILE A 9 16.77 13.82 -9.55
CA ILE A 9 16.77 13.89 -8.09
C ILE A 9 17.70 12.80 -7.53
N GLU A 10 18.86 13.21 -7.03
CA GLU A 10 19.83 12.29 -6.45
C GLU A 10 19.36 11.73 -5.09
N ARG A 11 18.87 12.58 -4.19
CA ARG A 11 18.44 12.20 -2.84
C ARG A 11 17.23 13.03 -2.40
N ALA A 12 16.26 12.40 -1.73
CA ALA A 12 15.08 13.09 -1.22
C ALA A 12 14.61 12.53 0.13
N VAL A 13 13.78 13.30 0.84
CA VAL A 13 13.01 12.78 1.97
C VAL A 13 11.84 11.99 1.41
N PHE A 14 11.65 10.76 1.89
CA PHE A 14 10.50 9.95 1.52
C PHE A 14 9.43 10.08 2.60
N ALA A 15 8.22 10.46 2.21
CA ALA A 15 7.09 10.57 3.13
C ALA A 15 5.89 9.82 2.56
N GLY A 16 5.20 9.05 3.40
CA GLY A 16 4.08 8.25 2.93
C GLY A 16 3.13 7.74 4.01
N TYR A 17 1.92 7.44 3.57
CA TYR A 17 0.85 6.80 4.32
C TYR A 17 0.33 5.59 3.53
N ASP A 18 -0.12 4.54 4.24
CA ASP A 18 -0.63 3.28 3.68
C ASP A 18 0.32 2.69 2.60
N TRP A 19 -0.11 2.53 1.35
CA TRP A 19 0.75 2.00 0.28
C TRP A 19 1.92 2.91 -0.05
N GLY A 20 1.73 4.23 0.05
CA GLY A 20 2.81 5.22 -0.12
C GLY A 20 3.84 5.09 1.01
N GLY A 21 3.38 4.81 2.23
CA GLY A 21 4.25 4.50 3.37
C GLY A 21 5.09 3.25 3.11
N ARG A 22 4.44 2.15 2.67
CA ARG A 22 5.14 0.93 2.25
C ARG A 22 6.18 1.20 1.15
N ALA A 23 5.82 1.94 0.11
CA ALA A 23 6.75 2.27 -0.98
C ALA A 23 7.95 3.10 -0.48
N ALA A 24 7.69 4.08 0.40
CA ALA A 24 8.73 4.88 1.05
C ALA A 24 9.66 4.02 1.94
N SER A 25 9.10 3.12 2.75
CA SER A 25 9.88 2.18 3.58
C SER A 25 10.76 1.26 2.73
N ILE A 26 10.22 0.69 1.64
CA ILE A 26 10.97 -0.14 0.69
C ILE A 26 12.11 0.66 0.06
N GLY A 27 11.82 1.89 -0.40
CA GLY A 27 12.81 2.80 -0.96
C GLY A 27 13.94 3.08 0.02
N ALA A 28 13.60 3.42 1.26
CA ALA A 28 14.55 3.73 2.32
C ALA A 28 15.38 2.51 2.77
N ALA A 29 14.78 1.32 2.82
CA ALA A 29 15.48 0.10 3.22
C ALA A 29 16.43 -0.42 2.12
N LEU A 30 16.00 -0.41 0.86
CA LEU A 30 16.74 -1.04 -0.24
C LEU A 30 17.70 -0.10 -0.97
N TRP A 31 17.44 1.21 -0.92
CA TRP A 31 18.28 2.25 -1.51
C TRP A 31 18.49 3.43 -0.54
N PRO A 32 19.04 3.19 0.67
CA PRO A 32 19.22 4.23 1.69
C PRO A 32 20.04 5.43 1.20
N GLN A 33 20.97 5.23 0.28
CA GLN A 33 21.76 6.30 -0.35
C GLN A 33 20.91 7.31 -1.13
N ARG A 34 19.70 6.92 -1.56
CA ARG A 34 18.75 7.80 -2.27
C ARG A 34 17.74 8.46 -1.34
N CYS A 35 17.74 8.11 -0.05
CA CYS A 35 16.81 8.61 0.96
C CYS A 35 17.58 9.47 1.99
N SER A 36 17.17 10.72 2.19
CA SER A 36 17.74 11.60 3.24
C SER A 36 17.02 11.50 4.57
N GLY A 37 15.78 10.98 4.57
CA GLY A 37 15.00 10.71 5.76
C GLY A 37 13.65 10.10 5.37
N LEU A 38 13.03 9.39 6.32
CA LEU A 38 11.74 8.74 6.15
C LEU A 38 10.71 9.33 7.12
N VAL A 39 9.54 9.68 6.60
CA VAL A 39 8.34 9.94 7.42
C VAL A 39 7.32 8.88 7.05
N CYS A 40 7.13 7.89 7.92
CA CYS A 40 6.24 6.76 7.65
C CYS A 40 5.25 6.58 8.79
N THR A 41 4.00 6.95 8.50
CA THR A 41 2.89 6.65 9.39
C THR A 41 2.69 5.14 9.51
N ASN A 42 2.27 4.68 10.69
CA ASN A 42 2.09 3.27 11.06
C ASN A 42 3.39 2.42 11.15
N GLY A 43 4.57 3.07 11.20
CA GLY A 43 5.83 2.40 11.52
C GLY A 43 6.43 1.62 10.35
N TYR A 44 6.85 0.37 10.60
CA TYR A 44 7.52 -0.46 9.58
C TYR A 44 6.49 -1.16 8.67
N MET A 45 6.44 -0.72 7.41
CA MET A 45 5.37 -1.10 6.47
C MET A 45 5.78 -2.13 5.40
N ILE A 46 6.99 -2.70 5.49
CA ILE A 46 7.42 -3.79 4.59
C ILE A 46 6.67 -5.06 5.01
N GLN A 47 6.11 -5.76 4.01
CA GLN A 47 5.23 -6.89 4.25
C GLN A 47 6.01 -8.15 4.56
N ASP A 48 5.58 -8.86 5.60
CA ASP A 48 6.00 -10.22 5.88
C ASP A 48 5.03 -11.21 5.21
N ILE A 49 5.26 -11.47 3.91
CA ILE A 49 4.38 -12.35 3.13
C ILE A 49 4.50 -13.80 3.63
N ALA A 50 5.68 -14.21 4.11
CA ALA A 50 5.92 -15.56 4.62
C ALA A 50 5.04 -15.89 5.84
N HIS A 51 4.72 -14.89 6.65
CA HIS A 51 3.83 -15.03 7.81
C HIS A 51 2.43 -14.45 7.60
N ALA A 52 2.03 -14.11 6.37
CA ALA A 52 0.73 -13.47 6.11
C ALA A 52 -0.50 -14.32 6.49
N MET A 53 -0.33 -15.63 6.66
CA MET A 53 -1.37 -16.56 7.11
C MET A 53 -1.45 -16.72 8.62
N GLN A 54 -0.60 -16.03 9.38
CA GLN A 54 -0.73 -15.93 10.82
C GLN A 54 -1.78 -14.86 11.15
N PRO A 55 -2.93 -15.23 11.72
CA PRO A 55 -3.97 -14.26 12.03
C PRO A 55 -3.53 -13.32 13.16
N ALA A 56 -3.92 -12.06 13.04
CA ALA A 56 -3.85 -11.10 14.13
C ALA A 56 -5.00 -11.34 15.14
N PRO A 57 -4.96 -10.70 16.32
CA PRO A 57 -6.11 -10.67 17.22
C PRO A 57 -7.39 -10.20 16.51
N PRO A 58 -8.57 -10.80 16.79
CA PRO A 58 -9.80 -10.55 16.02
C PRO A 58 -10.17 -9.07 15.87
N GLU A 59 -9.97 -8.26 16.91
CA GLU A 59 -10.22 -6.82 16.90
C GLU A 59 -9.36 -6.05 15.87
N ARG A 60 -8.18 -6.58 15.52
CA ARG A 60 -7.34 -6.04 14.46
C ARG A 60 -7.76 -6.53 13.07
N GLU A 61 -8.46 -7.65 12.99
CA GLU A 61 -8.89 -8.27 11.73
C GLU A 61 -10.20 -7.68 11.19
N VAL A 62 -11.13 -7.32 12.07
CA VAL A 62 -12.43 -6.71 11.71
C VAL A 62 -12.30 -5.52 10.75
N PRO A 63 -11.45 -4.50 11.01
CA PRO A 63 -11.32 -3.37 10.09
C PRO A 63 -10.69 -3.75 8.74
N LEU A 64 -10.07 -4.93 8.62
CA LEU A 64 -9.41 -5.42 7.40
C LEU A 64 -10.34 -6.23 6.49
N TRP A 65 -11.66 -6.20 6.73
CA TRP A 65 -12.68 -6.94 5.96
C TRP A 65 -12.49 -6.87 4.44
N TYR A 66 -12.09 -5.71 3.92
CA TYR A 66 -11.91 -5.47 2.49
C TYR A 66 -10.74 -6.27 1.92
N GLN A 67 -9.69 -6.52 2.71
CA GLN A 67 -8.55 -7.31 2.28
C GLN A 67 -8.98 -8.78 2.06
N TYR A 68 -9.86 -9.30 2.91
CA TYR A 68 -10.48 -10.62 2.75
C TYR A 68 -11.48 -10.66 1.60
N TYR A 69 -12.31 -9.62 1.47
CA TYR A 69 -13.29 -9.50 0.39
C TYR A 69 -12.62 -9.56 -0.99
N PHE A 70 -11.48 -8.89 -1.16
CA PHE A 70 -10.72 -8.83 -2.42
C PHE A 70 -9.99 -10.12 -2.80
N GLN A 71 -9.95 -11.12 -1.90
CA GLN A 71 -9.48 -12.46 -2.27
C GLN A 71 -10.49 -13.17 -3.18
N LEU A 72 -11.77 -12.79 -3.14
CA LEU A 72 -12.84 -13.40 -3.91
C LEU A 72 -13.10 -12.64 -5.22
N GLU A 73 -13.50 -13.35 -6.28
CA GLU A 73 -13.94 -12.70 -7.54
C GLU A 73 -15.19 -11.83 -7.35
N ARG A 74 -16.04 -12.16 -6.36
CA ARG A 74 -17.13 -11.27 -5.93
C ARG A 74 -16.60 -9.93 -5.43
N GLY A 75 -15.47 -9.95 -4.72
CA GLY A 75 -14.75 -8.76 -4.28
C GLY A 75 -14.26 -7.89 -5.45
N ARG A 76 -13.61 -8.53 -6.43
CA ARG A 76 -13.17 -7.87 -7.67
C ARG A 76 -14.34 -7.24 -8.43
N ALA A 77 -15.42 -7.99 -8.66
CA ALA A 77 -16.62 -7.48 -9.32
C ALA A 77 -17.27 -6.33 -8.54
N GLY A 78 -17.32 -6.43 -7.21
CA GLY A 78 -17.82 -5.36 -6.34
C GLY A 78 -16.98 -4.09 -6.43
N LEU A 79 -15.65 -4.21 -6.45
CA LEU A 79 -14.75 -3.08 -6.66
C LEU A 79 -14.95 -2.44 -8.03
N ALA A 80 -15.03 -3.25 -9.10
CA ALA A 80 -15.26 -2.75 -10.45
C ALA A 80 -16.60 -2.00 -10.58
N ALA A 81 -17.66 -2.51 -9.96
CA ALA A 81 -18.98 -1.90 -10.00
C ALA A 81 -19.13 -0.70 -9.06
N ASN A 82 -18.37 -0.63 -7.95
CA ASN A 82 -18.58 0.36 -6.90
C ASN A 82 -17.28 0.88 -6.26
N ARG A 83 -16.35 1.36 -7.10
CA ARG A 83 -15.05 1.94 -6.68
C ARG A 83 -15.23 3.03 -5.62
N ARG A 84 -16.10 4.01 -5.92
CA ARG A 84 -16.37 5.17 -5.06
C ARG A 84 -17.06 4.78 -3.75
N GLY A 85 -18.05 3.90 -3.79
CA GLY A 85 -18.77 3.49 -2.58
C GLY A 85 -17.87 2.75 -1.60
N ILE A 86 -17.03 1.82 -2.08
CA ILE A 86 -16.06 1.13 -1.24
C ILE A 86 -15.02 2.11 -0.69
N ALA A 87 -14.47 3.00 -1.52
CA ALA A 87 -13.50 3.99 -1.07
C ALA A 87 -14.07 4.93 0.02
N ARG A 88 -15.33 5.38 -0.14
CA ARG A 88 -16.00 6.25 0.85
C ARG A 88 -16.17 5.53 2.20
N ILE A 89 -16.59 4.25 2.17
CA ILE A 89 -16.67 3.43 3.40
C ILE A 89 -15.30 3.35 4.07
N LEU A 90 -14.24 3.07 3.31
CA LEU A 90 -12.89 2.97 3.86
C LEU A 90 -12.39 4.30 4.43
N TRP A 91 -12.64 5.43 3.77
CA TRP A 91 -12.29 6.76 4.29
C TRP A 91 -12.96 7.03 5.63
N SER A 92 -14.26 6.77 5.75
CA SER A 92 -14.99 6.94 7.01
C SER A 92 -14.51 5.98 8.10
N GLN A 93 -14.17 4.73 7.77
CA GLN A 93 -13.68 3.75 8.74
C GLN A 93 -12.28 4.08 9.26
N TRP A 94 -11.36 4.47 8.37
CA TRP A 94 -9.96 4.76 8.71
C TRP A 94 -9.74 6.18 9.22
N SER A 95 -10.75 7.05 9.14
CA SER A 95 -10.70 8.42 9.66
C SER A 95 -12.06 8.81 10.27
N PRO A 96 -12.50 8.14 11.36
CA PRO A 96 -13.87 8.27 11.87
C PRO A 96 -14.21 9.66 12.41
N THR A 97 -13.21 10.46 12.77
CA THR A 97 -13.38 11.85 13.23
C THR A 97 -13.21 12.88 12.12
N TRP A 98 -12.84 12.46 10.90
CA TRP A 98 -12.68 13.36 9.77
C TRP A 98 -14.01 13.60 9.07
N THR A 99 -14.52 14.81 9.19
CA THR A 99 -15.71 15.27 8.45
C THR A 99 -15.29 15.84 7.10
N PHE A 100 -15.09 14.98 6.10
CA PHE A 100 -14.86 15.39 4.71
C PHE A 100 -16.17 15.68 3.99
N ASP A 101 -16.17 16.67 3.10
CA ASP A 101 -17.30 16.96 2.21
C ASP A 101 -17.17 16.19 0.87
N GLU A 102 -18.25 16.19 0.10
CA GLU A 102 -18.30 15.47 -1.18
C GLU A 102 -17.26 16.01 -2.17
N ALA A 103 -17.05 17.33 -2.20
CA ALA A 103 -16.05 17.95 -3.05
C ALA A 103 -14.63 17.46 -2.70
N CYS A 104 -14.32 17.25 -1.42
CA CYS A 104 -13.06 16.70 -0.97
C CYS A 104 -12.86 15.26 -1.42
N PHE A 105 -13.88 14.42 -1.28
CA PHE A 105 -13.82 13.03 -1.73
C PHE A 105 -13.68 12.95 -3.25
N GLU A 106 -14.48 13.70 -4.01
CA GLU A 106 -14.51 13.61 -5.46
C GLU A 106 -13.21 14.08 -6.13
N ARG A 107 -12.47 15.01 -5.51
CA ARG A 107 -11.12 15.39 -6.00
C ARG A 107 -10.16 14.19 -6.07
N THR A 108 -10.27 13.24 -5.15
CA THR A 108 -9.48 12.00 -5.19
C THR A 108 -10.18 10.91 -6.00
N ALA A 109 -11.50 10.85 -5.94
CA ALA A 109 -12.29 9.78 -6.55
C ALA A 109 -12.10 9.66 -8.07
N VAL A 110 -11.81 10.77 -8.77
CA VAL A 110 -11.49 10.76 -10.20
C VAL A 110 -10.27 9.87 -10.50
N ALA A 111 -9.29 9.77 -9.60
CA ALA A 111 -8.14 8.89 -9.80
C ALA A 111 -8.53 7.40 -9.79
N PHE A 112 -9.65 7.03 -9.18
CA PHE A 112 -10.16 5.66 -9.18
C PHE A 112 -10.77 5.26 -10.54
N ASP A 113 -11.01 6.22 -11.45
CA ASP A 113 -11.45 5.93 -12.82
C ASP A 113 -10.32 5.44 -13.73
N ASN A 114 -9.07 5.42 -13.23
CA ASN A 114 -7.96 4.80 -13.92
C ASN A 114 -8.33 3.34 -14.29
N PRO A 115 -8.17 2.92 -15.56
CA PRO A 115 -8.56 1.58 -16.01
C PRO A 115 -7.84 0.46 -15.23
N ASP A 116 -6.64 0.71 -14.73
CA ASP A 116 -5.81 -0.25 -14.00
C ASP A 116 -6.18 -0.33 -12.51
N TYR A 117 -6.99 0.60 -12.00
CA TYR A 117 -7.27 0.73 -10.56
C TYR A 117 -7.74 -0.58 -9.92
N VAL A 118 -8.67 -1.26 -10.57
CA VAL A 118 -9.24 -2.52 -10.02
C VAL A 118 -8.17 -3.59 -9.95
N ASP A 119 -7.40 -3.77 -11.02
CA ASP A 119 -6.41 -4.84 -11.09
C ASP A 119 -5.23 -4.58 -10.15
N VAL A 120 -4.77 -3.32 -10.04
CA VAL A 120 -3.76 -2.91 -9.07
C VAL A 120 -4.21 -3.15 -7.63
N VAL A 121 -5.46 -2.79 -7.29
CA VAL A 121 -5.99 -2.99 -5.94
C VAL A 121 -6.12 -4.47 -5.60
N ILE A 122 -6.73 -5.25 -6.49
CA ILE A 122 -6.92 -6.68 -6.27
C ILE A 122 -5.58 -7.40 -6.18
N HIS A 123 -4.62 -7.11 -7.07
CA HIS A 123 -3.29 -7.71 -7.00
C HIS A 123 -2.57 -7.33 -5.70
N SER A 124 -2.58 -6.07 -5.29
CA SER A 124 -1.92 -5.61 -4.06
C SER A 124 -2.40 -6.38 -2.82
N TYR A 125 -3.71 -6.62 -2.68
CA TYR A 125 -4.24 -7.37 -1.54
C TYR A 125 -4.10 -8.89 -1.68
N ARG A 126 -4.14 -9.46 -2.89
CA ARG A 126 -3.87 -10.90 -3.08
C ARG A 126 -2.40 -11.23 -2.83
N HIS A 127 -1.49 -10.39 -3.33
CA HIS A 127 -0.06 -10.54 -3.15
C HIS A 127 0.34 -10.40 -1.68
N ARG A 128 -0.31 -9.47 -0.95
CA ARG A 128 -0.14 -9.30 0.51
C ARG A 128 -0.33 -10.61 1.30
N TYR A 129 -1.20 -11.49 0.83
CA TYR A 129 -1.48 -12.79 1.46
C TYR A 129 -0.82 -13.98 0.73
N GLY A 130 0.05 -13.74 -0.24
CA GLY A 130 0.72 -14.81 -1.00
C GLY A 130 -0.22 -15.61 -1.91
N VAL A 131 -1.41 -15.09 -2.24
CA VAL A 131 -2.44 -15.78 -3.04
C VAL A 131 -2.20 -15.61 -4.55
N VAL A 132 -1.33 -14.69 -4.94
CA VAL A 132 -0.89 -14.48 -6.32
C VAL A 132 0.61 -14.20 -6.35
N GLU A 133 1.26 -14.60 -7.43
CA GLU A 133 2.67 -14.32 -7.65
C GLU A 133 2.92 -12.82 -7.87
N GLY A 134 4.08 -12.36 -7.42
CA GLY A 134 4.62 -11.05 -7.79
C GLY A 134 5.14 -11.07 -9.22
N ASP A 135 5.45 -9.89 -9.75
CA ASP A 135 6.08 -9.79 -11.07
C ASP A 135 7.51 -10.39 -11.03
N PRO A 136 7.85 -11.35 -11.92
CA PRO A 136 9.19 -11.94 -11.97
C PRO A 136 10.32 -10.93 -12.10
N GLN A 137 10.08 -9.77 -12.73
CA GLN A 137 11.09 -8.72 -12.86
C GLN A 137 11.54 -8.16 -11.50
N TYR A 138 10.69 -8.28 -10.47
CA TYR A 138 10.96 -7.80 -9.12
C TYR A 138 11.31 -8.93 -8.13
N ALA A 139 11.49 -10.17 -8.59
CA ALA A 139 11.80 -11.31 -7.70
C ALA A 139 13.08 -11.09 -6.87
N ALA A 140 14.10 -10.44 -7.43
CA ALA A 140 15.31 -10.09 -6.69
C ALA A 140 15.07 -9.01 -5.62
N VAL A 141 14.17 -8.07 -5.88
CA VAL A 141 13.75 -7.06 -4.91
C VAL A 141 12.95 -7.72 -3.79
N GLN A 142 11.97 -8.57 -4.13
CA GLN A 142 11.16 -9.28 -3.14
C GLN A 142 12.03 -10.15 -2.21
N ARG A 143 13.00 -10.91 -2.74
CA ARG A 143 13.93 -11.70 -1.91
C ARG A 143 14.71 -10.87 -0.88
N ARG A 144 15.03 -9.62 -1.20
CA ARG A 144 15.68 -8.70 -0.23
C ARG A 144 14.71 -8.21 0.83
N LEU A 145 13.43 -8.06 0.48
CA LEU A 145 12.36 -7.65 1.39
C LEU A 145 11.93 -8.77 2.33
N ASP A 146 11.98 -10.03 1.87
CA ASP A 146 11.65 -11.21 2.69
C ASP A 146 12.58 -11.36 3.91
N ALA A 147 13.77 -10.76 3.85
CA ALA A 147 14.70 -10.69 4.99
C ALA A 147 14.32 -9.61 6.02
N LEU A 148 13.21 -8.88 5.81
CA LEU A 148 12.73 -7.78 6.64
C LEU A 148 13.85 -6.78 6.99
N PRO A 149 14.49 -6.16 5.98
CA PRO A 149 15.68 -5.34 6.18
C PRO A 149 15.38 -4.13 7.06
N VAL A 150 16.33 -3.79 7.92
CA VAL A 150 16.25 -2.61 8.79
C VAL A 150 16.34 -1.32 7.96
N ILE A 151 15.57 -0.30 8.36
CA ILE A 151 15.67 1.05 7.79
C ILE A 151 16.71 1.82 8.60
N THR A 152 17.81 2.23 7.95
CA THR A 152 18.98 2.84 8.60
C THR A 152 19.04 4.36 8.48
N VAL A 153 18.20 4.95 7.63
CA VAL A 153 18.09 6.41 7.49
C VAL A 153 17.32 7.01 8.68
N PRO A 154 17.49 8.29 9.01
CA PRO A 154 16.66 8.96 10.01
C PRO A 154 15.18 8.80 9.68
N ALA A 155 14.38 8.33 10.64
CA ALA A 155 12.97 8.01 10.44
C ALA A 155 12.10 8.51 11.59
N ILE A 156 10.88 8.96 11.24
CA ILE A 156 9.80 9.33 12.15
C ILE A 156 8.53 8.57 11.76
#